data_AF-A0A6H5GSB3-F1
#
_entry.id   AF-A0A6H5GSB3-F1
#
_cell.length_a   1.000
_cell.length_b   1.000
_cell.length_c   1.000
_cell.angle_alpha   90.00
_cell.angle_beta   90.00
_cell.angle_gamma   90.00
#
_symmetry.space_group_name_H-M   'P 1'
#
loop_
_entity.id
_entity.type
_entity.pdbx_description
1 polymer ?
#
loop_
_entity_poly.entity_id
_entity_poly.type
_entity_poly.pdbx_seq_one_letter_code
_entity_poly.pdbx_strand_id
1 'polypeptide(L)'
;MRLLTHNMLTSKCVKGVMQGYPLGIQATKVQVMESDFNKDFVTRVIPKLDYSTLWNAAKTIEVVEGDLICPETGRKFPITSGIPNMLLNEDEVRY
;
A
#
# COMPACT_ATOMS: atom_id res chain seq x y z
N MET A 1 -3.98 -0.70 -8.16
CA MET A 1 -2.83 -1.07 -7.35
C MET A 1 -3.03 -2.49 -6.89
N ARG A 2 -2.06 -3.36 -7.17
CA ARG A 2 -2.07 -4.74 -6.69
C ARG A 2 -1.93 -4.75 -5.17
N LEU A 3 -2.69 -5.59 -4.48
CA LEU A 3 -2.65 -5.68 -3.00
C LEU A 3 -1.29 -6.14 -2.47
N LEU A 4 -0.54 -6.90 -3.27
CA LEU A 4 0.84 -7.28 -2.94
C LEU A 4 1.76 -6.05 -2.83
N THR A 5 1.52 -5.02 -3.65
CA THR A 5 2.29 -3.76 -3.59
C THR A 5 2.02 -3.04 -2.28
N HIS A 6 0.75 -2.93 -1.87
CA HIS A 6 0.38 -2.34 -0.58
C HIS A 6 1.12 -2.99 0.60
N ASN A 7 1.26 -4.31 0.57
CA ASN A 7 1.92 -5.07 1.63
C ASN A 7 3.40 -4.68 1.83
N MET A 8 4.02 -4.05 0.83
CA MET A 8 5.41 -3.62 0.85
C MET A 8 5.61 -2.11 1.07
N LEU A 9 4.53 -1.32 1.17
CA LEU A 9 4.60 0.14 1.30
C LEU A 9 4.50 0.58 2.77
N THR A 10 5.36 1.53 3.17
CA THR A 10 5.38 2.13 4.51
C THR A 10 5.54 3.65 4.42
N SER A 11 4.96 4.37 5.38
CA SER A 11 5.13 5.82 5.55
C SER A 11 6.22 6.18 6.57
N LYS A 12 7.14 5.27 6.90
CA LYS A 12 8.15 5.48 7.95
C LYS A 12 9.09 6.67 7.68
N CYS A 13 9.23 7.09 6.43
CA CYS A 13 10.00 8.27 6.03
C CYS A 13 9.32 9.60 6.38
N VAL A 14 8.06 9.59 6.79
CA VAL A 14 7.33 10.80 7.21
C VAL A 14 7.76 11.22 8.61
N LYS A 15 7.96 12.52 8.79
CA LYS A 15 8.28 13.13 10.08
C LYS A 15 7.21 12.82 11.13
N GLY A 16 7.65 12.38 12.30
CA GLY A 16 6.75 12.01 13.41
C GLY A 16 6.18 10.58 13.33
N VAL A 17 6.53 9.80 12.31
CA VAL A 17 6.11 8.40 12.18
C VAL A 17 7.16 7.46 12.75
N MET A 18 6.78 6.57 13.67
CA MET A 18 7.66 5.58 14.28
C MET A 18 7.62 4.23 13.55
N GLN A 19 6.41 3.75 13.23
CA GLN A 19 6.20 2.45 12.59
C GLN A 19 5.75 2.61 11.14
N GLY A 20 4.74 3.43 10.88
CA GLY A 20 4.31 3.80 9.53
C GLY A 20 3.76 2.66 8.68
N TYR A 21 3.32 1.58 9.32
CA TYR A 21 2.80 0.38 8.67
C TYR A 21 1.78 -0.34 9.58
N PRO A 22 0.70 -0.91 9.04
CA PRO A 22 0.28 -0.86 7.64
C PRO A 22 -0.41 0.46 7.29
N LEU A 23 -0.42 0.80 5.99
CA LEU A 23 -1.17 1.95 5.50
C LEU A 23 -2.66 1.60 5.40
N GLY A 24 -3.54 2.49 5.84
CA GLY A 24 -4.98 2.34 5.63
C GLY A 24 -5.31 2.50 4.15
N ILE A 25 -6.21 1.68 3.60
CA ILE A 25 -6.65 1.80 2.20
C ILE A 25 -8.03 2.46 2.19
N GLN A 26 -8.14 3.60 1.54
CA GLN A 26 -9.41 4.25 1.23
C GLN A 26 -9.64 4.20 -0.28
N ALA A 27 -10.35 3.17 -0.74
CA ALA A 27 -10.61 2.97 -2.16
C ALA A 27 -11.85 3.75 -2.63
N THR A 28 -11.70 4.49 -3.72
CA THR A 28 -12.80 5.17 -4.43
C THR A 28 -13.27 4.34 -5.62
N LYS A 29 -12.32 3.70 -6.32
CA LYS A 29 -12.60 2.87 -7.48
C LYS A 29 -11.80 1.59 -7.42
N VAL A 30 -12.45 0.49 -7.77
CA VAL A 30 -11.93 -0.86 -7.68
C VAL A 30 -12.14 -1.58 -9.01
N GLN A 31 -11.18 -2.39 -9.44
CA GLN A 31 -11.27 -3.19 -10.66
C GLN A 31 -10.58 -4.53 -10.46
N VAL A 32 -11.16 -5.62 -10.96
CA VAL A 32 -10.51 -6.93 -10.99
C VAL A 32 -9.65 -7.02 -12.25
N MET A 33 -8.35 -7.28 -12.07
CA MET A 33 -7.44 -7.58 -13.18
C MET A 33 -7.00 -9.04 -13.12
N GLU A 34 -7.24 -9.79 -14.20
CA GLU A 34 -6.71 -11.14 -14.33
C GLU A 34 -5.19 -11.09 -14.54
N SER A 35 -4.48 -12.13 -14.08
CA SER A 35 -3.04 -12.26 -14.25
C SER A 35 -2.66 -13.73 -14.28
N ASP A 36 -1.70 -14.07 -15.14
CA ASP A 36 -1.19 -15.43 -15.24
C ASP A 36 -0.49 -15.85 -13.96
N PHE A 37 -0.65 -17.13 -13.60
CA PHE A 37 0.01 -17.70 -12.45
C PHE A 37 1.52 -17.84 -12.71
N ASN A 38 2.33 -17.22 -11.84
CA ASN A 38 3.79 -17.33 -11.88
C ASN A 38 4.29 -18.00 -10.59
N LYS A 39 4.62 -19.29 -10.68
CA LYS A 39 5.08 -20.11 -9.55
C LYS A 39 6.34 -19.54 -8.87
N ASP A 40 7.32 -19.12 -9.66
CA ASP A 40 8.60 -18.62 -9.14
C ASP A 40 8.43 -17.27 -8.42
N PHE A 41 7.52 -16.43 -8.90
CA PHE A 41 7.14 -15.20 -8.23
C PHE A 41 6.45 -15.49 -6.90
N VAL A 42 5.40 -16.33 -6.92
CA VAL A 42 4.60 -16.66 -5.72
C VAL A 42 5.48 -17.28 -4.63
N THR A 43 6.35 -18.24 -4.98
CA THR A 43 7.24 -18.91 -4.03
C THR A 43 8.19 -17.93 -3.34
N ARG A 44 8.65 -16.88 -4.04
CA ARG A 44 9.54 -15.85 -3.48
C ARG A 44 8.81 -14.77 -2.68
N VAL A 45 7.53 -14.55 -2.95
CA VAL A 45 6.71 -13.53 -2.29
C VAL A 45 6.06 -14.07 -1.02
N ILE A 46 5.53 -15.31 -1.02
CA ILE A 46 4.93 -15.98 0.15
C ILE A 46 5.68 -15.76 1.48
N PRO A 47 7.01 -15.95 1.56
CA PRO A 47 7.74 -15.78 2.83
C PRO A 47 7.93 -14.31 3.25
N LYS A 48 7.70 -13.35 2.35
CA LYS A 48 7.87 -11.91 2.59
C LYS A 48 6.57 -11.20 2.94
N LEU A 49 5.44 -11.89 2.85
CA LEU A 49 4.13 -11.29 3.08
C LEU A 49 3.82 -11.16 4.56
N ASP A 50 3.33 -9.98 4.94
CA ASP A 50 2.53 -9.85 6.16
C ASP A 50 1.09 -10.27 5.85
N TYR A 51 0.72 -11.45 6.34
CA TYR A 51 -0.61 -12.02 6.16
C TYR A 51 -1.73 -11.22 6.84
N SER A 52 -1.46 -10.55 7.96
CA SER A 52 -2.46 -9.74 8.65
C SER A 52 -2.83 -8.51 7.80
N THR A 53 -1.80 -7.84 7.28
CA THR A 53 -1.98 -6.70 6.39
C THR A 53 -2.64 -7.12 5.08
N LEU A 54 -2.20 -8.25 4.49
CA LEU A 54 -2.80 -8.78 3.26
C LEU A 54 -4.27 -9.15 3.43
N TRP A 55 -4.64 -9.81 4.54
CA TRP A 55 -6.02 -10.17 4.84
C TRP A 55 -6.92 -8.93 4.96
N ASN A 56 -6.45 -7.91 5.68
CA ASN A 56 -7.19 -6.66 5.83
C ASN A 56 -7.30 -5.92 4.49
N ALA A 57 -6.23 -5.89 3.70
CA ALA A 57 -6.24 -5.33 2.36
C ALA A 57 -7.14 -6.12 1.40
N ALA A 58 -7.24 -7.44 1.53
CA ALA A 58 -8.07 -8.29 0.67
C ALA A 58 -9.57 -8.02 0.78
N LYS A 59 -10.03 -7.46 1.91
CA LYS A 59 -11.41 -6.93 2.02
C LYS A 59 -11.66 -5.79 1.04
N THR A 60 -10.60 -5.10 0.64
CA THR A 60 -10.59 -3.99 -0.30
C THR A 60 -10.01 -4.51 -1.62
N ILE A 61 -10.86 -4.94 -2.54
CA ILE A 61 -10.47 -5.43 -3.88
C ILE A 61 -9.52 -4.42 -4.58
N GLU A 62 -8.72 -4.85 -5.55
CA GLU A 62 -7.73 -4.05 -6.28
C GLU A 62 -8.17 -2.61 -6.59
N VAL A 63 -7.45 -1.64 -6.03
CA VAL A 63 -7.83 -0.23 -6.02
C VAL A 63 -7.26 0.52 -7.21
N VAL A 64 -8.08 1.07 -8.09
CA VAL A 64 -7.66 1.90 -9.22
C VAL A 64 -7.47 3.35 -8.80
N GLU A 65 -8.37 3.86 -7.96
CA GLU A 65 -8.34 5.24 -7.44
C GLU A 65 -8.67 5.22 -5.95
N GLY A 66 -7.98 6.05 -5.17
CA GLY A 66 -8.15 6.12 -3.72
C GLY A 66 -6.96 6.77 -3.02
N ASP A 67 -6.86 6.59 -1.71
CA ASP A 67 -5.75 7.08 -0.89
C ASP A 67 -5.19 5.95 -0.02
N LEU A 68 -3.86 5.94 0.18
CA LEU A 68 -3.24 5.24 1.30
C LEU A 68 -3.06 6.21 2.47
N ILE A 69 -3.44 5.81 3.68
CA ILE A 69 -3.45 6.69 4.84
C ILE A 69 -2.38 6.24 5.82
N CYS A 70 -1.49 7.15 6.20
CA CYS A 70 -0.56 6.92 7.29
C CYS A 70 -1.32 6.73 8.61
N PRO A 71 -1.09 5.64 9.36
CA PRO A 71 -1.82 5.37 10.59
C PRO A 71 -1.52 6.38 11.71
N GLU A 72 -0.35 7.01 11.71
CA GLU A 72 0.10 7.89 12.79
C GLU A 72 -0.16 9.37 12.50
N THR A 73 0.06 9.83 11.26
CA THR A 73 -0.10 11.25 10.90
C THR A 73 -1.38 11.55 10.14
N GLY A 74 -2.10 10.52 9.66
CA GLY A 74 -3.24 10.69 8.77
C GLY A 74 -2.88 11.19 7.37
N ARG A 75 -1.58 11.31 7.04
CA ARG A 75 -1.12 11.72 5.70
C ARG A 75 -1.65 10.78 4.64
N LYS A 76 -2.26 11.35 3.60
CA LYS A 76 -2.86 10.63 2.47
C LYS A 76 -1.91 10.54 1.29
N PHE A 77 -1.64 9.36 0.77
CA PHE A 77 -0.87 9.12 -0.43
C PHE A 77 -1.84 8.73 -1.56
N PRO A 78 -2.10 9.60 -2.53
CA PRO A 78 -3.11 9.35 -3.54
C PRO A 78 -2.69 8.20 -4.47
N ILE A 79 -3.66 7.37 -4.84
CA ILE A 79 -3.57 6.30 -5.83
C ILE A 79 -4.28 6.80 -7.09
N THR A 80 -3.52 6.94 -8.18
CA THR A 80 -4.04 7.35 -9.49
C THR A 80 -3.68 6.30 -10.52
N SER A 81 -4.65 5.84 -11.30
CA SER A 81 -4.45 4.77 -12.30
C SER A 81 -3.79 3.52 -11.72
N GLY A 82 -4.11 3.20 -10.46
CA GLY A 82 -3.55 2.10 -9.72
C GLY A 82 -2.09 2.25 -9.29
N ILE A 83 -1.50 3.44 -9.44
CA ILE A 83 -0.14 3.78 -9.02
C ILE A 83 -0.22 4.67 -7.76
N PRO A 84 0.29 4.22 -6.61
CA PRO A 84 0.35 5.03 -5.40
C PRO A 84 1.49 6.07 -5.51
N ASN A 85 1.20 7.32 -5.13
CA ASN A 85 2.19 8.38 -5.04
C ASN A 85 2.72 8.52 -3.61
N MET A 86 3.95 8.04 -3.38
CA MET A 86 4.63 8.07 -2.07
C MET A 86 5.59 9.26 -1.90
N LEU A 87 5.52 10.27 -2.78
CA LEU A 87 6.36 11.47 -2.68
C LEU A 87 5.98 12.32 -1.47
N LEU A 88 7.00 12.86 -0.81
CA LEU A 88 6.89 13.75 0.34
C LEU A 88 7.40 15.14 -0.02
N ASN A 89 6.81 16.17 0.59
CA ASN A 89 7.40 17.50 0.56
C ASN A 89 8.61 17.56 1.51
N GLU A 90 9.51 18.52 1.29
CA GLU A 90 10.76 18.64 2.09
C GLU A 90 10.49 18.80 3.60
N ASP A 91 9.41 19.49 3.97
CA ASP A 91 8.98 19.70 5.35
C ASP A 91 8.38 18.44 6.02
N GLU A 92 7.95 17.46 5.21
CA GLU A 92 7.35 16.20 5.66
C GLU A 92 8.39 15.09 5.87
N VAL A 93 9.63 15.27 5.41
CA VAL A 93 10.68 14.25 5.51
C VAL A 93 11.23 14.16 6.93
N ARG A 94 11.37 12.94 7.43
CA ARG A 94 12.12 12.65 8.65
C ARG A 94 13.63 12.75 8.36
N TYR A 95 14.26 13.82 8.83
CA TYR A 95 15.73 13.96 8.84
C TYR A 95 16.38 13.04 9.89
#